data_AF-A0A0D7CHY1-F1
#
_entry.id   AF-A0A0D7CHY1-F1
#
_cell.length_a   1.000
_cell.length_b   1.000
_cell.length_c   1.000
_cell.angle_alpha   90.00
_cell.angle_beta   90.00
_cell.angle_gamma   90.00
#
_symmetry.space_group_name_H-M   'P 1'
#
loop_
_entity.id
_entity.type
_entity.pdbx_description
1 polymer ?
#
loop_
_entity_poly.entity_id
_entity_poly.type
_entity_poly.pdbx_seq_one_letter_code
_entity_poly.pdbx_strand_id
1 'polypeptide(L)'
;MSETPETERNLCPDCLAGPDPANTRIGVGLPIEIWHAPDCPQFTIMQINWEAGSRQIKEQDAWAKGVFPAAHEALKQAAAAMPPGTAAQPFIDALTELVQAQADTTGFVVLHQWASILDRHFPPQLPDTDHTTE
;
A
#
# COMPACT_ATOMS: atom_id res chain seq x y z
N MET A 1 34.21 9.18 11.47
CA MET A 1 34.38 7.82 10.91
C MET A 1 32.99 7.22 10.90
N SER A 2 32.39 7.04 9.73
CA SER A 2 31.05 6.46 9.62
C SER A 2 31.19 4.95 9.69
N GLU A 3 30.77 4.34 10.79
CA GLU A 3 30.64 2.89 10.91
C GLU A 3 29.47 2.45 10.03
N THR A 4 29.79 1.98 8.82
CA THR A 4 28.82 1.22 8.02
C THR A 4 28.47 -0.05 8.79
N PRO A 5 27.18 -0.34 9.05
CA PRO A 5 26.81 -1.57 9.75
C PRO A 5 27.32 -2.78 8.96
N GLU A 6 28.02 -3.70 9.64
CA GLU A 6 28.48 -4.94 9.03
C GLU A 6 27.26 -5.71 8.52
N THR A 7 27.17 -5.84 7.20
CA THR A 7 26.16 -6.65 6.52
C THR A 7 26.32 -8.10 6.96
N GLU A 8 25.28 -8.70 7.53
CA GLU A 8 25.29 -10.13 7.88
C GLU A 8 25.20 -10.93 6.58
N ARG A 9 26.33 -11.53 6.19
CA ARG A 9 26.49 -12.22 4.90
C ARG A 9 26.05 -13.66 5.04
N ASN A 10 24.86 -13.95 4.57
CA ASN A 10 24.34 -15.31 4.52
C ASN A 10 24.63 -15.92 3.15
N LEU A 11 25.35 -17.05 3.13
CA LEU A 11 25.50 -17.85 1.93
C LEU A 11 24.14 -18.45 1.56
N CYS A 12 23.81 -18.48 0.27
CA CYS A 12 22.62 -19.19 -0.18
C CYS A 12 22.74 -20.68 0.19
N PRO A 13 21.76 -21.31 0.88
CA PRO A 13 21.86 -22.71 1.28
C PRO A 13 21.91 -23.67 0.09
N ASP A 14 21.39 -23.26 -1.08
CA ASP A 14 21.25 -24.13 -2.25
C ASP A 14 22.48 -24.13 -3.16
N CYS A 15 23.17 -22.98 -3.29
CA CYS A 15 24.34 -22.87 -4.17
C CYS A 15 25.63 -22.48 -3.43
N LEU A 16 25.55 -22.10 -2.15
CA LEU A 16 26.66 -21.68 -1.31
C LEU A 16 27.54 -20.59 -1.93
N ALA A 17 26.97 -19.83 -2.87
CA ALA A 17 27.69 -18.80 -3.60
C ALA A 17 28.12 -17.66 -2.66
N GLY A 18 29.35 -17.20 -2.86
CA GLY A 18 29.93 -16.06 -2.16
C GLY A 18 30.15 -14.87 -3.11
N PRO A 19 30.84 -13.82 -2.64
CA PRO A 19 31.16 -12.65 -3.45
C PRO A 19 32.06 -13.04 -4.63
N ASP A 20 31.51 -12.98 -5.84
CA ASP A 20 32.22 -13.21 -7.10
C ASP A 20 31.57 -12.35 -8.20
N PRO A 21 32.32 -11.79 -9.16
CA PRO A 21 31.75 -11.03 -10.27
C PRO A 21 30.71 -11.78 -11.11
N ALA A 22 30.76 -13.11 -11.14
CA ALA A 22 29.79 -13.95 -11.84
C ALA A 22 28.51 -14.21 -11.02
N ASN A 23 28.51 -13.94 -9.71
CA ASN A 23 27.39 -14.20 -8.82
C ASN A 23 26.48 -12.97 -8.69
N THR A 24 25.17 -13.22 -8.56
CA THR A 24 24.19 -12.16 -8.33
C THR A 24 24.01 -11.91 -6.84
N ARG A 25 24.05 -10.64 -6.43
CA ARG A 25 23.83 -10.20 -5.04
C ARG A 25 22.42 -9.66 -4.85
N ILE A 26 21.71 -10.17 -3.85
CA ILE A 26 20.32 -9.81 -3.58
C ILE A 26 20.16 -9.40 -2.13
N GLY A 27 19.53 -8.24 -1.90
CA GLY A 27 19.14 -7.81 -0.56
C GLY A 27 17.83 -8.49 -0.16
N VAL A 28 17.83 -9.19 0.97
CA VAL A 28 16.66 -9.93 1.50
C VAL A 28 16.02 -9.22 2.70
N GLY A 29 16.39 -7.95 2.89
CA GLY A 29 16.07 -7.11 4.04
C GLY A 29 17.35 -6.38 4.48
N LEU A 30 17.26 -5.15 5.00
CA LEU A 30 18.46 -4.49 5.53
C LEU A 30 18.80 -5.11 6.91
N PRO A 31 20.05 -5.55 7.19
CA PRO A 31 21.27 -5.52 6.38
C PRO A 31 21.70 -6.91 5.87
N ILE A 32 20.79 -7.74 5.37
CA ILE A 32 21.03 -9.12 4.93
C ILE A 32 21.18 -9.17 3.40
N GLU A 33 22.35 -9.61 2.95
CA GLU A 33 22.63 -9.87 1.54
C GLU A 33 22.93 -11.36 1.33
N ILE A 34 22.38 -11.92 0.25
CA ILE A 34 22.63 -13.29 -0.19
C ILE A 34 23.17 -13.27 -1.62
N TRP A 35 24.19 -14.10 -1.86
CA TRP A 35 24.79 -14.29 -3.19
C TRP A 35 24.29 -15.58 -3.82
N HIS A 36 24.07 -15.52 -5.14
CA HIS A 36 23.59 -16.65 -5.93
C HIS A 36 24.47 -16.88 -7.16
N ALA A 37 24.84 -18.14 -7.40
CA ALA A 37 25.42 -18.56 -8.66
C ALA A 37 24.37 -18.47 -9.80
N PRO A 38 24.79 -18.29 -11.07
CA PRO A 38 23.87 -18.16 -12.20
C PRO A 38 22.90 -19.33 -12.38
N ASP A 39 23.29 -20.54 -11.95
CA ASP A 39 22.50 -21.77 -12.04
C ASP A 39 21.79 -22.14 -10.73
N CYS A 40 21.76 -21.23 -9.74
CA CYS A 40 21.10 -21.47 -8.46
C CYS A 40 19.57 -21.64 -8.65
N PRO A 41 18.99 -22.78 -8.21
CA PRO A 41 17.55 -23.01 -8.29
C PRO A 41 16.72 -22.00 -7.50
N GLN A 42 17.16 -21.65 -6.29
CA GLN A 42 16.47 -20.65 -5.46
C GLN A 42 16.42 -19.28 -6.14
N PHE A 43 17.54 -18.87 -6.74
CA PHE A 43 17.61 -17.60 -7.46
C PHE A 43 16.66 -17.59 -8.66
N THR A 44 16.65 -18.67 -9.43
CA THR A 44 15.73 -18.84 -10.56
C THR A 44 14.26 -18.73 -10.12
N ILE A 45 13.88 -19.42 -9.04
CA ILE A 45 12.52 -19.35 -8.48
C ILE A 45 12.18 -17.92 -8.04
N MET A 46 13.10 -17.25 -7.37
CA MET A 46 12.90 -15.88 -6.91
C MET A 46 12.70 -14.91 -8.08
N GLN A 47 13.48 -15.02 -9.15
CA GLN A 47 13.30 -14.21 -10.36
C GLN A 47 11.92 -14.44 -10.97
N ILE A 48 11.51 -15.71 -11.14
CA ILE A 48 10.19 -16.06 -11.66
C ILE A 48 9.08 -15.43 -10.81
N ASN A 49 9.16 -15.55 -9.49
CA ASN A 49 8.17 -15.00 -8.58
C ASN A 49 8.14 -13.46 -8.62
N TRP A 50 9.29 -12.82 -8.71
CA TRP A 50 9.39 -11.36 -8.84
C TRP A 50 8.76 -10.87 -10.14
N GLU A 51 9.08 -11.51 -11.26
CA GLU A 51 8.52 -11.18 -12.58
C GLU A 51 7.01 -11.40 -12.63
N ALA A 52 6.54 -12.54 -12.11
CA ALA A 52 5.12 -12.85 -12.01
C ALA A 52 4.39 -11.83 -11.14
N GLY A 53 4.94 -11.50 -9.97
CA GLY A 53 4.38 -10.48 -9.08
C GLY A 53 4.37 -9.09 -9.72
N SER A 54 5.46 -8.68 -10.37
CA SER A 54 5.53 -7.40 -11.08
C SER A 54 4.51 -7.32 -12.21
N ARG A 55 4.33 -8.41 -12.97
CA ARG A 55 3.31 -8.49 -14.02
C ARG A 55 1.90 -8.37 -13.44
N GLN A 56 1.62 -9.12 -12.37
CA GLN A 56 0.33 -9.07 -11.70
C GLN A 56 -0.01 -7.66 -11.21
N ILE A 57 0.95 -6.95 -10.58
CA ILE A 57 0.75 -5.55 -10.13
C ILE A 57 0.42 -4.64 -11.31
N LYS A 58 1.13 -4.78 -12.44
CA LYS A 58 0.87 -3.99 -13.66
C LYS A 58 -0.51 -4.27 -14.26
N GLU A 59 -0.91 -5.54 -14.30
CA GLU A 59 -2.24 -5.95 -14.79
C GLU A 59 -3.36 -5.41 -13.89
N GLN A 60 -3.19 -5.49 -12.57
CA GLN A 60 -4.14 -4.95 -11.60
C GLN A 60 -4.25 -3.42 -11.69
N ASP A 61 -3.14 -2.71 -11.80
CA ASP A 61 -3.11 -1.25 -11.98
C ASP A 61 -3.77 -0.83 -13.30
N ALA A 62 -3.48 -1.52 -14.40
CA ALA A 62 -4.11 -1.26 -15.69
C ALA A 62 -5.63 -1.50 -15.66
N TRP A 63 -6.06 -2.60 -15.03
CA TRP A 63 -7.48 -2.88 -14.81
C TRP A 63 -8.15 -1.80 -13.96
N ALA A 64 -7.54 -1.41 -12.84
CA ALA A 64 -8.07 -0.39 -11.95
C ALA A 64 -8.21 0.96 -12.67
N LYS A 65 -7.20 1.39 -13.44
CA LYS A 65 -7.26 2.60 -14.26
C LYS A 65 -8.36 2.58 -15.30
N GLY A 66 -8.66 1.40 -15.86
CA GLY A 66 -9.77 1.22 -16.81
C GLY A 66 -11.16 1.26 -16.17
N VAL A 67 -11.32 0.69 -14.97
CA VAL A 67 -12.64 0.52 -14.32
C VAL A 67 -13.00 1.68 -13.39
N PHE A 68 -12.02 2.23 -12.68
CA PHE A 68 -12.24 3.19 -11.59
C PHE A 68 -13.03 4.43 -12.01
N PRO A 69 -12.77 5.09 -13.17
CA PRO A 69 -13.55 6.28 -13.55
C PRO A 69 -15.05 6.01 -13.70
N ALA A 70 -15.42 4.89 -14.33
CA ALA A 70 -16.82 4.52 -14.52
C ALA A 70 -17.49 4.11 -13.19
N ALA A 71 -16.77 3.37 -12.35
CA ALA A 71 -17.25 2.98 -11.02
C ALA A 71 -17.45 4.20 -10.10
N HIS A 72 -16.55 5.18 -10.16
CA HIS A 72 -16.64 6.43 -9.41
C HIS A 72 -17.87 7.25 -9.83
N GLU A 73 -18.13 7.40 -11.13
CA GLU A 73 -19.32 8.10 -11.61
C GLU A 73 -20.61 7.36 -11.24
N ALA A 74 -20.63 6.03 -11.31
CA ALA A 74 -21.77 5.23 -10.84
C ALA A 74 -22.04 5.43 -9.34
N LEU A 75 -20.98 5.52 -8.51
CA LEU A 75 -21.10 5.83 -7.09
C LEU A 75 -21.72 7.22 -6.87
N LYS A 76 -21.25 8.25 -7.58
CA LYS A 76 -21.81 9.61 -7.48
C LYS A 76 -23.30 9.64 -7.83
N GLN A 77 -23.68 8.94 -8.89
CA GLN A 77 -25.09 8.83 -9.30
C GLN A 77 -25.93 8.12 -8.25
N ALA A 78 -25.43 7.02 -7.67
CA ALA A 78 -26.12 6.30 -6.61
C ALA A 78 -26.28 7.16 -5.34
N ALA A 79 -25.23 7.89 -4.95
CA ALA A 79 -25.27 8.82 -3.83
C ALA A 79 -26.30 9.95 -4.06
N ALA A 80 -26.34 10.53 -5.27
CA ALA A 80 -27.29 11.58 -5.63
C ALA A 80 -28.74 11.11 -5.70
N ALA A 81 -28.98 9.81 -5.92
CA ALA A 81 -30.33 9.23 -5.95
C ALA A 81 -30.89 8.93 -4.55
N MET A 82 -30.07 8.98 -3.50
CA MET A 82 -30.52 8.71 -2.14
C MET A 82 -31.37 9.86 -1.60
N PRO A 83 -32.48 9.57 -0.89
CA PRO A 83 -33.26 10.61 -0.23
C PRO A 83 -32.41 11.39 0.79
N PRO A 84 -32.51 12.72 0.84
CA PRO A 84 -31.80 13.50 1.86
C PRO A 84 -32.35 13.19 3.25
N GLY A 85 -31.49 13.32 4.27
CA GLY A 85 -31.88 13.15 5.68
C GLY A 85 -32.02 11.69 6.12
N THR A 86 -31.47 10.74 5.35
CA THR A 86 -31.35 9.35 5.81
C THR A 86 -30.29 9.23 6.90
N ALA A 87 -30.46 8.27 7.82
CA ALA A 87 -29.43 7.97 8.82
C ALA A 87 -28.09 7.52 8.19
N ALA A 88 -28.12 7.09 6.93
CA ALA A 88 -26.94 6.70 6.15
C ALA A 88 -26.19 7.91 5.55
N GLN A 89 -26.72 9.13 5.62
CA GLN A 89 -26.14 10.30 4.96
C GLN A 89 -24.66 10.52 5.32
N PRO A 90 -24.22 10.46 6.59
CA PRO A 90 -22.80 10.65 6.92
C PRO A 90 -21.89 9.59 6.27
N PHE A 91 -22.38 8.36 6.08
CA PHE A 91 -21.64 7.30 5.39
C PHE A 91 -21.53 7.55 3.90
N ILE A 92 -22.62 8.01 3.27
CA ILE A 92 -22.65 8.33 1.84
C ILE A 92 -21.71 9.50 1.56
N ASP A 93 -21.75 10.53 2.40
CA ASP A 93 -20.91 11.72 2.24
C ASP A 93 -19.43 11.39 2.45
N ALA A 94 -19.10 10.64 3.51
CA ALA A 94 -17.72 10.21 3.77
C ALA A 94 -17.17 9.31 2.66
N LEU A 95 -17.95 8.33 2.18
CA LEU A 95 -17.52 7.43 1.12
C LEU A 95 -17.31 8.18 -0.20
N THR A 96 -18.25 9.07 -0.56
CA THR A 96 -18.13 9.92 -1.75
C THR A 96 -16.87 10.78 -1.69
N GLU A 97 -16.61 11.39 -0.54
CA GLU A 97 -15.44 12.25 -0.35
C GLU A 97 -14.11 11.47 -0.39
N LEU A 98 -14.07 10.27 0.21
CA LEU A 98 -12.89 9.39 0.15
C LEU A 98 -12.58 8.92 -1.27
N VAL A 99 -13.60 8.51 -2.02
CA VAL A 99 -13.43 8.06 -3.40
C VAL A 99 -13.02 9.23 -4.29
N GLN A 100 -13.57 10.43 -4.07
CA GLN A 100 -13.15 11.64 -4.77
C GLN A 100 -11.69 12.00 -4.44
N ALA A 101 -11.28 11.96 -3.17
CA ALA A 101 -9.90 12.18 -2.76
C ALA A 101 -8.93 11.18 -3.42
N GLN A 102 -9.34 9.92 -3.55
CA GLN A 102 -8.58 8.90 -4.26
C GLN A 102 -8.52 9.15 -5.77
N ALA A 103 -9.57 9.71 -6.36
CA ALA A 103 -9.62 10.06 -7.78
C ALA A 103 -8.72 11.27 -8.13
N ASP A 104 -8.59 12.22 -7.21
CA ASP A 104 -7.79 13.44 -7.40
C ASP A 104 -6.29 13.22 -7.13
N THR A 105 -5.91 12.03 -6.66
CA THR A 105 -4.53 11.69 -6.29
C THR A 105 -3.92 10.73 -7.31
N THR A 106 -2.62 10.88 -7.61
CA THR A 106 -1.85 9.96 -8.47
C THR A 106 -1.32 8.72 -7.71
N GLY A 107 -1.75 8.53 -6.46
CA GLY A 107 -1.28 7.55 -5.49
C GLY A 107 -2.33 7.33 -4.40
N PHE A 108 -1.92 6.95 -3.18
CA PHE A 108 -2.87 6.63 -2.10
C PHE A 108 -3.32 7.87 -1.33
N VAL A 109 -4.59 7.89 -0.91
CA VAL A 109 -5.05 8.82 0.13
C VAL A 109 -4.29 8.52 1.43
N VAL A 110 -3.59 9.53 1.94
CA VAL A 110 -2.72 9.42 3.13
C VAL A 110 -3.51 9.54 4.44
N LEU A 111 -2.94 9.01 5.53
CA LEU A 111 -3.66 8.86 6.82
C LEU A 111 -4.26 10.16 7.37
N HIS A 112 -3.57 11.29 7.27
CA HIS A 112 -4.10 12.56 7.79
C HIS A 112 -5.31 13.05 6.98
N GLN A 113 -5.34 12.78 5.67
CA GLN A 113 -6.48 13.11 4.82
C GLN A 113 -7.66 12.20 5.11
N TRP A 114 -7.40 10.89 5.30
CA TRP A 114 -8.39 9.94 5.83
C TRP A 114 -8.99 10.42 7.14
N ALA A 115 -8.15 10.75 8.13
CA ALA A 115 -8.58 11.22 9.43
C ALA A 115 -9.43 12.50 9.33
N SER A 116 -9.02 13.46 8.49
CA SER A 116 -9.78 14.70 8.30
C SER A 116 -11.17 14.49 7.69
N ILE A 117 -11.30 13.55 6.73
CA ILE A 117 -12.60 13.24 6.13
C ILE A 117 -13.48 12.53 7.16
N LEU A 118 -12.94 11.52 7.86
CA LEU A 118 -13.69 10.77 8.85
C LEU A 118 -14.13 11.64 10.04
N ASP A 119 -13.28 12.53 10.54
CA ASP A 119 -13.60 13.43 11.65
C ASP A 119 -14.80 14.35 11.34
N ARG A 120 -14.92 14.81 10.08
CA ARG A 120 -16.04 15.66 9.66
C ARG A 120 -17.39 14.95 9.69
N HIS A 121 -17.41 13.67 9.33
CA HIS A 121 -18.64 12.88 9.20
C HIS A 121 -18.93 12.02 10.45
N PHE A 122 -17.90 11.71 11.22
CA PHE A 122 -17.92 10.86 12.41
C PHE A 122 -17.01 11.43 13.50
N PRO A 123 -17.34 12.62 14.05
CA PRO A 123 -16.49 13.26 15.04
C PRO A 123 -16.34 12.34 16.28
N PRO A 124 -15.12 12.21 16.82
CA PRO A 124 -14.90 11.41 18.00
C PRO A 124 -15.69 12.00 19.17
N GLN A 125 -16.38 11.14 19.91
CA GLN A 125 -16.97 11.51 21.19
C GLN A 125 -15.82 11.63 22.20
N LEU A 126 -15.19 12.80 22.25
CA LEU A 126 -14.24 13.10 23.30
C LEU A 126 -15.01 13.34 24.60
N PRO A 127 -14.59 12.76 25.73
CA PRO A 127 -15.20 13.09 27.01
C PRO A 127 -15.03 14.59 27.26
N ASP A 128 -16.14 15.26 27.61
CA ASP A 128 -16.13 16.67 28.02
C ASP A 128 -15.15 16.83 29.18
N THR A 129 -14.05 17.54 28.92
CA THR A 129 -13.04 17.87 29.93
C THR A 129 -13.50 18.99 30.87
N ASP A 130 -14.72 19.52 30.67
CA ASP A 130 -15.33 20.56 31.47
C ASP A 130 -16.14 20.06 32.68
N HIS A 131 -16.18 18.76 32.95
CA HIS A 131 -16.62 18.25 34.26
C HIS A 131 -15.48 18.28 35.27
N THR A 132 -15.01 19.49 35.58
CA THR A 132 -14.39 19.78 36.87
C THR A 132 -15.51 20.07 37.87
N THR A 133 -15.89 19.07 38.65
CA THR A 133 -16.74 19.15 39.86
C THR A 133 -16.12 18.17 40.85
N GLU A 134 -15.83 18.48 42.10
CA GLU A 134 -16.08 19.61 43.00
C GLU A 134 -15.05 19.49 44.14
#